data_AF-A0A948Z7H4-F1
#
_entry.id   AF-A0A948Z7H4-F1
#
_cell.length_a   1.000
_cell.length_b   1.000
_cell.length_c   1.000
_cell.angle_alpha   90.00
_cell.angle_beta   90.00
_cell.angle_gamma   90.00
#
_symmetry.space_group_name_H-M   'P 1'
#
loop_
_entity.id
_entity.type
_entity.pdbx_description
1 polymer ?
#
loop_
_entity_poly.entity_id
_entity_poly.type
_entity_poly.pdbx_seq_one_letter_code
_entity_poly.pdbx_strand_id
1 'polypeptide(L)'
;MLRFGAGSSDMRKILKDDIFLLRLKLIVIMCKAYLHDYPMGKYRREAIIENARSVFDLLSQISSEYAERYGHIFNLQTYAESKGEKNLYFDVFQQRVHLLAVMAILTLLLRI
;
A
#
# COMPACT_ATOMS: atom_id res chain seq x y z
N MET A 1 -1.56 10.13 34.96
CA MET A 1 -0.62 10.16 33.82
C MET A 1 -1.08 11.25 32.86
N LEU A 2 -0.24 12.26 32.57
CA LEU A 2 -0.55 13.27 31.57
C LEU A 2 -0.35 12.68 30.17
N ARG A 3 -1.39 12.74 29.33
CA ARG A 3 -1.34 12.29 27.94
C ARG A 3 -0.86 13.44 27.07
N PHE A 4 0.40 13.41 26.66
CA PHE A 4 0.93 14.33 25.66
C PHE A 4 0.49 13.86 24.26
N GLY A 5 -0.42 14.60 23.65
CA GLY A 5 -0.89 14.41 22.28
C GLY A 5 -1.63 15.66 21.82
N ALA A 6 -1.68 15.89 20.51
CA ALA A 6 -2.45 16.99 19.93
C ALA A 6 -3.93 16.87 20.35
N GLY A 7 -4.58 17.99 20.64
CA GLY A 7 -6.01 18.04 20.92
C GLY A 7 -6.80 17.45 19.75
N SER A 8 -7.96 16.84 20.01
CA SER A 8 -8.78 16.22 18.96
C SER A 8 -9.20 17.19 17.85
N SER A 9 -9.17 18.50 18.12
CA SER A 9 -9.41 19.58 17.15
C SER A 9 -8.27 19.79 16.14
N ASP A 10 -7.04 19.39 16.47
CA ASP A 10 -5.84 19.56 15.61
C ASP A 10 -5.46 18.30 14.83
N MET A 11 -6.19 17.19 15.03
CA MET A 11 -5.91 15.95 14.34
C MET A 11 -6.48 15.97 12.91
N ARG A 12 -5.58 15.97 11.92
CA ARG A 12 -5.96 15.78 10.52
C ARG A 12 -6.70 14.45 10.36
N LYS A 13 -7.81 14.47 9.61
CA LYS A 13 -8.53 13.25 9.22
C LYS A 13 -7.59 12.33 8.43
N ILE A 14 -7.44 11.09 8.90
CA ILE A 14 -6.66 10.06 8.22
C ILE A 14 -7.48 9.53 7.04
N LEU A 15 -6.95 9.65 5.83
CA LEU A 15 -7.57 9.12 4.61
C LEU A 15 -7.08 7.69 4.33
N LYS A 16 -7.81 6.95 3.48
CA LYS A 16 -7.39 5.60 3.06
C LYS A 16 -5.98 5.61 2.43
N ASP A 17 -5.69 6.62 1.63
CA ASP A 17 -4.37 6.81 1.00
C ASP A 17 -3.25 6.99 2.04
N ASP A 18 -3.53 7.69 3.15
CA ASP A 18 -2.57 7.84 4.25
C ASP A 18 -2.27 6.47 4.89
N ILE A 19 -3.32 5.67 5.14
CA ILE A 19 -3.18 4.33 5.72
C ILE A 19 -2.39 3.43 4.77
N PHE A 20 -2.72 3.45 3.47
CA PHE A 20 -1.99 2.70 2.45
C PHE A 20 -0.51 3.06 2.43
N LEU A 21 -0.17 4.36 2.39
CA LEU A 21 1.21 4.83 2.39
C LEU A 21 1.97 4.43 3.66
N LEU A 22 1.33 4.51 4.83
CA LEU A 22 1.93 4.08 6.09
C LEU A 22 2.22 2.57 6.10
N ARG A 23 1.25 1.75 5.65
CA ARG A 23 1.39 0.29 5.56
C ARG A 23 2.47 -0.10 4.53
N LEU A 24 2.50 0.59 3.39
CA LEU A 24 3.52 0.38 2.35
C LEU A 24 4.93 0.74 2.84
N LYS A 25 5.10 1.87 3.55
CA LYS A 25 6.39 2.22 4.15
C LYS A 25 6.83 1.17 5.17
N LEU A 26 5.91 0.70 5.99
CA LEU A 26 6.20 -0.31 7.01
C LEU A 26 6.66 -1.63 6.39
N ILE A 27 6.04 -2.09 5.30
CA ILE A 27 6.47 -3.33 4.62
C ILE A 27 7.86 -3.18 4.03
N VAL A 28 8.19 -2.03 3.44
CA VAL A 28 9.54 -1.75 2.90
C VAL A 28 10.60 -1.83 4.02
N ILE A 29 10.32 -1.21 5.17
CA ILE A 29 11.24 -1.23 6.32
C ILE A 29 11.41 -2.67 6.85
N MET A 30 10.32 -3.42 6.98
CA MET A 30 10.37 -4.79 7.48
C MET A 30 11.09 -5.74 6.52
N CYS A 31 10.85 -5.61 5.22
CA CYS A 31 11.58 -6.36 4.19
C CYS A 31 13.06 -6.01 4.20
N LYS A 32 13.42 -4.72 4.35
CA LYS A 32 14.82 -4.31 4.49
C LYS A 32 15.47 -4.93 5.72
N ALA A 33 14.81 -4.91 6.88
CA ALA A 33 15.32 -5.56 8.08
C ALA A 33 15.51 -7.07 7.88
N TYR A 34 14.55 -7.74 7.23
CA TYR A 34 14.66 -9.15 6.89
C TYR A 34 15.89 -9.46 6.01
N LEU A 35 16.14 -8.63 4.99
CA LEU A 35 17.29 -8.78 4.08
C LEU A 35 18.65 -8.51 4.75
N HIS A 36 18.66 -7.81 5.89
CA HIS A 36 19.87 -7.57 6.70
C HIS A 36 20.01 -8.58 7.85
N ASP A 37 19.40 -9.77 7.72
CA ASP A 37 19.47 -10.86 8.71
C ASP A 37 19.03 -10.46 10.12
N TYR A 38 18.17 -9.42 10.26
CA TYR A 38 17.56 -9.15 11.54
C TYR A 38 16.70 -10.35 11.97
N PRO A 39 16.80 -10.78 13.24
CA PRO A 39 16.14 -12.00 13.68
C PRO A 39 14.63 -11.88 13.48
N MET A 40 13.98 -12.76 12.74
CA MET A 40 12.53 -12.72 12.55
C MET A 40 11.84 -13.79 13.39
N GLY A 41 11.41 -13.41 14.60
CA GLY A 41 10.54 -14.25 15.43
C GLY A 41 9.14 -14.41 14.83
N LYS A 42 8.38 -15.38 15.33
CA LYS A 42 7.01 -15.70 14.89
C LYS A 42 6.13 -14.46 14.69
N TYR A 43 6.06 -13.59 15.70
CA TYR A 43 5.23 -12.38 15.66
C TYR A 43 5.66 -11.37 14.59
N ARG A 44 6.97 -11.24 14.33
CA ARG A 44 7.46 -10.32 13.29
C ARG A 44 7.12 -10.83 11.90
N ARG A 45 7.19 -12.15 11.68
CA ARG A 45 6.75 -12.76 10.42
C ARG A 45 5.25 -12.58 10.20
N GLU A 46 4.45 -12.86 11.22
CA GLU A 46 2.99 -12.65 11.18
C GLU A 46 2.64 -11.18 10.89
N ALA A 47 3.31 -10.24 11.55
CA ALA A 47 3.12 -8.81 11.32
C ALA A 47 3.45 -8.39 9.88
N ILE A 48 4.51 -8.95 9.26
CA ILE A 48 4.83 -8.68 7.85
C ILE A 48 3.72 -9.21 6.94
N ILE A 49 3.26 -10.44 7.17
CA ILE A 49 2.20 -11.07 6.38
C ILE A 49 0.89 -10.26 6.48
N GLU A 50 0.48 -9.88 7.69
CA GLU A 50 -0.71 -9.07 7.90
C GLU A 50 -0.61 -7.69 7.24
N ASN A 51 0.56 -7.06 7.35
CA ASN A 51 0.84 -5.78 6.72
C ASN A 51 0.81 -5.88 5.18
N ALA A 52 1.36 -6.97 4.61
CA ALA A 52 1.34 -7.23 3.17
C ALA A 52 -0.09 -7.42 2.64
N ARG A 53 -0.92 -8.19 3.35
CA ARG A 53 -2.34 -8.37 3.01
C ARG A 53 -3.09 -7.04 3.05
N SER A 54 -2.87 -6.25 4.10
CA SER A 54 -3.48 -4.92 4.22
C SER A 54 -3.13 -4.00 3.05
N VAL A 55 -1.86 -4.01 2.60
CA VAL A 55 -1.41 -3.23 1.43
C VAL A 55 -2.10 -3.70 0.15
N PHE A 56 -2.21 -5.01 -0.05
CA PHE A 56 -2.88 -5.59 -1.22
C PHE A 56 -4.37 -5.22 -1.27
N ASP A 57 -5.07 -5.36 -0.15
CA ASP A 57 -6.50 -5.07 -0.05
C ASP A 57 -6.78 -3.58 -0.23
N LEU A 58 -5.99 -2.71 0.42
CA LEU A 58 -6.13 -1.26 0.29
C LEU A 58 -5.86 -0.79 -1.13
N LEU A 59 -4.82 -1.33 -1.79
CA LEU A 59 -4.51 -0.97 -3.17
C LEU A 59 -5.65 -1.36 -4.12
N SER A 60 -6.23 -2.54 -3.93
CA SER A 60 -7.38 -3.00 -4.72
C SER A 60 -8.60 -2.10 -4.55
N GLN A 61 -8.90 -1.69 -3.32
CA GLN A 61 -10.00 -0.76 -3.02
C GLN A 61 -9.77 0.61 -3.61
N ILE A 62 -8.55 1.13 -3.45
CA ILE A 62 -8.14 2.43 -3.99
C ILE A 62 -8.29 2.40 -5.51
N SER A 63 -7.75 1.39 -6.20
CA SER A 63 -7.87 1.27 -7.66
C SER A 63 -9.32 1.20 -8.14
N SER A 64 -10.21 0.51 -7.42
CA SER A 64 -11.65 0.49 -7.73
C SER A 64 -12.28 1.88 -7.58
N GLU A 65 -11.97 2.59 -6.50
CA GLU A 65 -12.48 3.95 -6.23
C GLU A 65 -12.00 4.95 -7.30
N TYR A 66 -10.74 4.83 -7.73
CA TYR A 66 -10.21 5.63 -8.85
C TYR A 66 -10.91 5.29 -10.17
N ALA A 67 -11.14 4.00 -10.47
CA ALA A 67 -11.83 3.57 -11.68
C ALA A 67 -13.27 4.10 -11.75
N GLU A 68 -14.02 4.05 -10.65
CA GLU A 68 -15.39 4.57 -10.56
C GLU A 68 -15.44 6.09 -10.67
N ARG A 69 -14.59 6.78 -9.90
CA ARG A 69 -14.59 8.25 -9.82
C ARG A 69 -14.15 8.92 -11.11
N TYR A 70 -13.16 8.35 -11.80
CA TYR A 70 -12.66 8.90 -13.06
C TYR A 70 -13.31 8.26 -14.30
N GLY A 71 -13.84 7.04 -14.20
CA GLY A 71 -14.63 6.42 -15.27
C GLY A 71 -15.97 7.13 -15.52
N HIS A 72 -16.56 7.72 -14.48
CA HIS A 72 -17.83 8.45 -14.59
C HIS A 72 -17.67 9.92 -15.03
N ILE A 73 -16.49 10.53 -14.89
CA ILE A 73 -16.21 11.93 -15.24
C ILE A 73 -15.74 12.08 -16.71
N PHE A 74 -15.19 11.03 -17.33
CA PHE A 74 -14.50 11.10 -18.61
C PHE A 74 -15.26 10.47 -19.80
N ASN A 75 -16.42 11.03 -20.13
CA ASN A 75 -16.96 10.95 -21.50
C ASN A 75 -16.61 12.24 -22.25
N LEU A 76 -15.44 12.29 -22.89
CA LEU A 76 -15.20 13.06 -24.13
C LEU A 76 -13.74 12.89 -24.54
N GLN A 77 -13.53 12.22 -25.68
CA GLN A 77 -12.61 12.47 -26.80
C GLN A 77 -11.21 13.13 -26.64
N THR A 78 -10.92 13.91 -25.60
CA THR A 78 -9.64 14.60 -25.38
C THR A 78 -8.61 13.80 -24.58
N TYR A 79 -8.97 12.61 -24.08
CA TYR A 79 -8.09 11.80 -23.21
C TYR A 79 -7.11 10.89 -23.97
N ALA A 80 -7.24 10.67 -25.28
CA ALA A 80 -6.39 9.71 -26.01
C ALA A 80 -4.89 10.13 -26.06
N GLU A 81 -4.60 11.42 -26.05
CA GLU A 81 -3.25 11.94 -26.29
C GLU A 81 -2.40 12.09 -25.01
N SER A 82 -3.02 12.24 -23.82
CA SER A 82 -2.29 12.32 -22.55
C SER A 82 -2.31 11.02 -21.72
N LYS A 83 -3.08 10.00 -22.16
CA LYS A 83 -3.43 8.79 -21.37
C LYS A 83 -2.47 7.61 -21.55
N GLY A 84 -1.68 7.56 -22.62
CA GLY A 84 -0.75 6.45 -22.85
C GLY A 84 0.24 6.25 -21.70
N GLU A 85 0.78 7.34 -21.15
CA GLU A 85 1.87 7.25 -20.17
C GLU A 85 1.42 7.21 -18.71
N LYS A 86 0.41 8.02 -18.32
CA LYS A 86 0.01 8.14 -16.90
C LYS A 86 -0.79 6.94 -16.39
N ASN A 87 -1.68 6.38 -17.21
CA ASN A 87 -2.38 5.14 -16.86
C ASN A 87 -1.39 3.98 -16.81
N LEU A 88 -0.46 3.90 -17.76
CA LEU A 88 0.61 2.90 -17.73
C LEU A 88 1.47 3.02 -16.46
N TYR A 89 1.79 4.23 -16.02
CA TYR A 89 2.55 4.44 -14.78
C TYR A 89 1.79 3.94 -13.54
N PHE A 90 0.50 4.24 -13.43
CA PHE A 90 -0.33 3.78 -12.31
C PHE A 90 -0.50 2.25 -12.33
N ASP A 91 -0.74 1.67 -13.50
CA ASP A 91 -0.88 0.22 -13.68
C ASP A 91 0.42 -0.51 -13.33
N VAL A 92 1.56 0.00 -13.79
CA VAL A 92 2.89 -0.55 -13.48
C VAL A 92 3.21 -0.39 -11.99
N PHE A 93 2.86 0.74 -11.38
CA PHE A 93 3.01 0.94 -9.94
C PHE A 93 2.18 -0.10 -9.17
N GLN A 94 0.90 -0.27 -9.53
CA GLN A 94 0.00 -1.23 -8.90
C GLN A 94 0.56 -2.66 -9.01
N GLN A 95 0.99 -3.07 -10.19
CA GLN A 95 1.61 -4.38 -10.42
C GLN A 95 2.84 -4.59 -9.53
N ARG A 96 3.74 -3.62 -9.44
CA ARG A 96 4.95 -3.71 -8.63
C ARG A 96 4.65 -3.81 -7.13
N VAL A 97 3.67 -3.05 -6.64
CA VAL A 97 3.26 -3.10 -5.23
C VAL A 97 2.58 -4.44 -4.90
N HIS A 98 1.71 -4.95 -5.77
CA HIS A 98 1.14 -6.28 -5.60
C HIS A 98 2.21 -7.37 -5.62
N LEU A 99 3.14 -7.32 -6.56
CA LEU A 99 4.23 -8.28 -6.64
C LEU A 99 5.09 -8.24 -5.36
N LEU A 100 5.42 -7.04 -4.86
CA LEU A 100 6.16 -6.88 -3.60
C LEU A 100 5.40 -7.51 -2.42
N ALA A 101 4.09 -7.25 -2.31
CA ALA A 101 3.27 -7.81 -1.23
C ALA A 101 3.20 -9.33 -1.30
N VAL A 102 2.97 -9.90 -2.49
CA VAL A 102 2.92 -11.35 -2.71
C VAL A 102 4.28 -11.99 -2.42
N MET A 103 5.38 -11.38 -2.89
CA MET A 103 6.73 -11.87 -2.62
C MET A 103 7.07 -11.83 -1.13
N ALA A 104 6.69 -10.78 -0.40
CA ALA A 104 6.89 -10.70 1.03
C ALA A 104 6.16 -11.85 1.78
N ILE A 105 4.94 -12.18 1.34
CA ILE A 105 4.16 -13.30 1.91
C ILE A 105 4.84 -14.63 1.58
N LEU A 106 5.15 -14.89 0.30
CA LEU A 106 5.72 -16.16 -0.15
C LEU A 106 7.10 -16.43 0.46
N THR A 107 7.96 -15.41 0.54
CA THR A 107 9.33 -15.55 1.09
C THR A 107 9.32 -15.95 2.56
N LEU A 108 8.32 -15.49 3.31
CA LEU A 108 8.16 -15.81 4.73
C LEU A 108 7.45 -17.14 4.97
N LEU A 109 6.61 -17.60 4.03
CA LEU A 109 5.93 -18.90 4.11
C LEU A 109 6.82 -20.06 3.64
N LEU A 110 7.72 -19.84 2.68
CA LEU A 110 8.59 -20.88 2.10
C LEU A 110 9.90 -21.13 2.88
N ARG A 111 10.21 -20.32 3.90
CA ARG A 111 11.36 -20.53 4.82
C ARG A 111 10.95 -21.19 6.15
N ILE A 112 9.88 -21.98 6.13
CA ILE A 112 9.50 -22.94 7.20
C ILE A 112 10.06 -24.29 6.82
#